data_AF-A0A968VIH1-F1
#
_entry.id   AF-A0A968VIH1-F1
#
_cell.length_a   1.000
_cell.length_b   1.000
_cell.length_c   1.000
_cell.angle_alpha   90.00
_cell.angle_beta   90.00
_cell.angle_gamma   90.00
#
_symmetry.space_group_name_H-M   'P 1'
#
loop_
_entity.id
_entity.type
_entity.pdbx_description
1 polymer ?
#
loop_
_entity_poly.entity_id
_entity_poly.type
_entity_poly.pdbx_seq_one_letter_code
_entity_poly.pdbx_strand_id
1 'polypeptide(L)'
;RTDTILNPYLIVEVLSKSTKDYDRTDKFRYYRSIPTFQEYVLINQYEIGIEQYTKTEGSLWLFRAYESNTDKILFASINVEMTLEDIYENVNFSLQDGEE
;
A
#
# COMPACT_ATOMS: atom_id res chain seq x y z
N ARG A 1 -22.69 11.71 4.26
CA ARG A 1 -21.22 11.56 4.32
C ARG A 1 -20.68 11.86 2.93
N THR A 2 -19.89 12.90 2.76
CA THR A 2 -19.26 13.31 1.47
C THR A 2 -17.82 12.81 1.35
N ASP A 3 -17.36 12.08 2.37
CA ASP A 3 -16.02 11.50 2.55
C ASP A 3 -15.92 10.06 2.01
N THR A 4 -16.98 9.52 1.40
CA THR A 4 -17.00 8.17 0.86
C THR A 4 -16.67 8.16 -0.63
N ILE A 5 -15.60 7.46 -1.01
CA ILE A 5 -15.21 7.24 -2.40
C ILE A 5 -15.77 5.89 -2.86
N LEU A 6 -16.49 5.87 -3.99
CA LEU A 6 -17.16 4.67 -4.51
C LEU A 6 -16.41 4.01 -5.67
N ASN A 7 -15.46 4.75 -6.26
CA ASN A 7 -14.74 4.37 -7.46
C ASN A 7 -13.22 4.60 -7.29
N PRO A 8 -12.58 4.03 -6.25
CA PRO A 8 -11.15 4.16 -6.07
C PRO A 8 -10.40 3.49 -7.21
N TYR A 9 -9.30 4.10 -7.63
CA TYR A 9 -8.30 3.53 -8.53
C TYR A 9 -7.16 2.90 -7.73
N LEU A 10 -6.74 3.60 -6.68
CA LEU A 10 -5.70 3.23 -5.73
C LEU A 10 -6.28 3.17 -4.33
N ILE A 11 -5.89 2.15 -3.57
CA ILE A 11 -6.10 2.06 -2.11
C ILE A 11 -4.74 1.80 -1.48
N VAL A 12 -4.39 2.60 -0.48
CA VAL A 12 -3.15 2.47 0.31
C VAL A 12 -3.53 2.15 1.74
N GLU A 13 -2.96 1.09 2.30
CA GLU A 13 -3.13 0.72 3.72
C GLU A 13 -1.80 0.74 4.45
N VAL A 14 -1.79 1.34 5.63
CA VAL A 14 -0.64 1.34 6.55
C VAL A 14 -0.87 0.22 7.58
N LEU A 15 -0.02 -0.79 7.55
CA LEU A 15 -0.19 -2.03 8.33
C LEU A 15 0.11 -1.80 9.81
N SER A 16 -0.77 -2.28 10.70
CA SER A 16 -0.54 -2.32 12.15
C SER A 16 -0.04 -3.70 12.61
N LYS A 17 0.61 -3.78 13.79
CA LYS A 17 1.02 -5.06 14.44
C LYS A 17 -0.14 -6.05 14.51
N SER A 18 -1.37 -5.57 14.74
CA SER A 18 -2.58 -6.40 14.86
C SER A 18 -3.22 -6.84 13.54
N THR A 19 -2.87 -6.22 12.41
CA THR A 19 -3.57 -6.43 11.13
C THR A 19 -2.71 -7.03 10.02
N LYS A 20 -1.43 -7.34 10.31
CA LYS A 20 -0.46 -7.87 9.34
C LYS A 20 -0.96 -9.12 8.59
N ASP A 21 -1.70 -9.99 9.27
CA ASP A 21 -2.28 -11.22 8.68
C ASP A 21 -3.72 -11.05 8.16
N TYR A 22 -4.52 -10.14 8.76
CA TYR A 22 -5.93 -9.96 8.41
C TYR A 22 -6.13 -9.05 7.17
N ASP A 23 -5.29 -8.03 6.97
CA ASP A 23 -5.43 -7.05 5.88
C ASP A 23 -5.11 -7.65 4.50
N ARG A 24 -4.30 -8.70 4.45
CA ARG A 24 -3.81 -9.28 3.20
C ARG A 24 -4.88 -10.06 2.42
N THR A 25 -5.88 -10.62 3.09
CA THR A 25 -6.75 -11.64 2.48
C THR A 25 -8.18 -11.16 2.22
N ASP A 26 -8.90 -10.72 3.25
CA ASP A 26 -10.33 -10.43 3.10
C ASP A 26 -10.59 -9.08 2.42
N LYS A 27 -9.95 -8.00 2.88
CA LYS A 27 -10.10 -6.66 2.31
C LYS A 27 -9.72 -6.61 0.83
N PHE A 28 -8.53 -7.15 0.50
CA PHE A 28 -8.09 -7.19 -0.89
C PHE A 28 -9.05 -7.97 -1.79
N ARG A 29 -9.63 -9.09 -1.31
CA ARG A 29 -10.69 -9.80 -2.04
C ARG A 29 -11.90 -8.91 -2.31
N TYR A 30 -12.36 -8.13 -1.32
CA TYR A 30 -13.49 -7.22 -1.50
C TYR A 30 -13.14 -6.07 -2.46
N TYR A 31 -11.99 -5.43 -2.32
CA TYR A 31 -11.59 -4.32 -3.19
C TYR A 31 -11.48 -4.73 -4.66
N ARG A 32 -11.01 -5.96 -4.94
CA ARG A 32 -10.94 -6.50 -6.30
C ARG A 32 -12.29 -6.60 -7.02
N SER A 33 -13.41 -6.56 -6.28
CA SER A 33 -14.75 -6.52 -6.86
C SER A 33 -15.14 -5.14 -7.41
N ILE A 34 -14.42 -4.08 -7.03
CA ILE A 34 -14.66 -2.71 -7.49
C ILE A 34 -14.14 -2.57 -8.93
N PRO A 35 -14.98 -2.17 -9.91
CA PRO A 35 -14.58 -2.12 -11.32
C PRO A 35 -13.41 -1.18 -11.62
N THR A 36 -13.35 -0.02 -10.95
CA THR A 36 -12.31 1.00 -11.15
C THR A 36 -11.00 0.67 -10.44
N PHE A 37 -11.00 -0.30 -9.54
CA PHE A 37 -9.84 -0.59 -8.70
C PHE A 37 -8.73 -1.24 -9.52
N GLN A 38 -7.56 -0.61 -9.48
CA GLN A 38 -6.41 -0.94 -10.31
C GLN A 38 -5.15 -1.18 -9.49
N GLU A 39 -5.06 -0.65 -8.27
CA GLU A 39 -3.80 -0.65 -7.54
C GLU A 39 -4.02 -0.73 -6.02
N TYR A 40 -3.33 -1.68 -5.38
CA TYR A 40 -3.37 -1.87 -3.93
C TYR A 40 -1.97 -1.75 -3.37
N VAL A 41 -1.77 -0.93 -2.35
CA VAL A 41 -0.46 -0.70 -1.74
C VAL A 41 -0.54 -0.92 -0.24
N LEU A 42 0.38 -1.71 0.30
CA LEU A 42 0.53 -1.97 1.72
C LEU A 42 1.86 -1.38 2.18
N ILE A 43 1.81 -0.50 3.18
CA ILE A 43 2.98 0.17 3.75
C ILE A 43 3.21 -0.41 5.14
N ASN A 44 4.42 -0.91 5.40
CA ASN A 44 4.82 -1.34 6.73
C ASN A 44 5.25 -0.11 7.56
N GLN A 45 4.61 0.14 8.69
CA GLN A 45 4.97 1.30 9.52
C GLN A 45 6.09 1.02 10.52
N TYR A 46 6.57 -0.22 10.64
CA TYR A 46 7.59 -0.61 11.63
C TYR A 46 8.99 -0.77 11.03
N GLU A 47 9.09 -0.88 9.70
CA GLU A 47 10.34 -0.99 8.95
C GLU A 47 10.11 -0.53 7.51
N ILE A 48 11.19 -0.24 6.77
CA ILE A 48 11.09 0.08 5.35
C ILE A 48 10.61 -1.17 4.59
N GLY A 49 9.37 -1.12 4.15
CA GLY A 49 8.78 -2.20 3.36
C GLY A 49 7.46 -1.78 2.75
N ILE A 50 7.34 -1.91 1.43
CA ILE A 50 6.09 -1.64 0.71
C ILE A 50 5.79 -2.80 -0.23
N GLU A 51 4.53 -3.23 -0.24
CA GLU A 51 4.02 -4.20 -1.20
C GLU A 51 3.01 -3.51 -2.11
N GLN A 52 3.15 -3.72 -3.42
CA GLN A 52 2.27 -3.16 -4.44
C GLN A 52 1.67 -4.29 -5.27
N TYR A 53 0.35 -4.25 -5.44
CA TYR A 53 -0.39 -5.08 -6.38
C TYR A 53 -1.00 -4.20 -7.46
N THR A 54 -0.58 -4.36 -8.70
CA THR A 54 -1.12 -3.62 -9.85
C THR A 54 -1.93 -4.55 -10.74
N LYS A 55 -3.16 -4.17 -11.04
CA LYS A 55 -4.03 -4.90 -11.96
C LYS A 55 -3.50 -4.77 -13.39
N THR A 56 -3.29 -5.89 -14.05
CA THR A 56 -2.85 -5.96 -15.45
C THR A 56 -3.96 -6.51 -16.34
N GLU A 57 -3.66 -6.71 -17.62
CA GLU A 57 -4.58 -7.36 -18.56
C GLU A 57 -5.05 -8.72 -18.04
N GLY A 58 -6.29 -9.08 -18.37
CA GLY A 58 -6.90 -10.35 -17.93
C GLY A 58 -7.28 -10.41 -16.45
N SER A 59 -7.34 -9.28 -15.73
CA SER A 59 -7.61 -9.23 -14.28
C SER A 59 -6.56 -9.94 -13.41
N LEU A 60 -5.34 -10.08 -13.95
CA LEU A 60 -4.18 -10.53 -13.20
C LEU A 60 -3.66 -9.40 -12.31
N TRP A 61 -2.96 -9.75 -11.24
CA TRP A 61 -2.38 -8.80 -10.30
C TRP A 61 -0.88 -9.06 -10.22
N LEU A 62 -0.08 -8.08 -10.64
CA LEU A 62 1.37 -8.11 -10.53
C LEU A 62 1.77 -7.66 -9.13
N PHE A 63 2.53 -8.49 -8.42
CA PHE A 63 3.11 -8.18 -7.12
C PHE A 63 4.52 -7.60 -7.27
N ARG A 64 4.81 -6.53 -6.52
CA ARG A 64 6.16 -5.97 -6.32
C ARG A 64 6.36 -5.68 -4.84
N ALA A 65 7.58 -5.94 -4.35
CA ALA A 65 8.01 -5.57 -3.02
C ALA A 65 9.19 -4.59 -3.13
N TYR A 66 9.23 -3.63 -2.22
CA TYR A 66 10.24 -2.58 -2.12
C TYR A 66 10.77 -2.56 -0.69
N GLU A 67 12.10 -2.60 -0.55
CA GLU A 67 12.77 -2.83 0.75
C GLU A 67 13.94 -1.85 0.99
N SER A 68 14.24 -0.95 0.04
CA SER A 68 15.27 0.08 0.17
C SER A 68 14.69 1.49 0.06
N ASN A 69 15.22 2.44 0.84
CA ASN A 69 14.85 3.86 0.76
C ASN A 69 15.04 4.46 -0.64
N THR A 70 16.03 3.97 -1.38
CA THR A 70 16.32 4.42 -2.74
C THR A 70 15.43 3.80 -3.79
N ASP A 71 14.61 2.80 -3.42
CA ASP A 71 13.67 2.20 -4.34
C ASP A 71 12.63 3.24 -4.76
N LYS A 72 12.20 3.12 -6.01
CA LYS A 72 11.17 3.96 -6.59
C LYS A 72 9.90 3.15 -6.82
N ILE A 73 8.80 3.65 -6.29
CA ILE A 73 7.48 3.12 -6.56
C ILE A 73 6.76 4.04 -7.57
N LEU A 74 6.25 3.42 -8.63
CA LEU A 74 5.37 4.06 -9.59
C LEU A 74 3.94 3.65 -9.28
N PHE A 75 3.11 4.59 -8.82
CA PHE A 75 1.66 4.41 -8.70
C PHE A 75 1.03 4.57 -10.07
N ALA A 76 0.98 3.47 -10.82
CA ALA A 76 0.62 3.48 -12.24
C ALA A 76 -0.80 4.00 -12.48
N SER A 77 -1.71 3.80 -11.52
CA SER A 77 -3.11 4.23 -11.63
C SER A 77 -3.30 5.74 -11.57
N ILE A 78 -2.33 6.48 -11.02
CA ILE A 78 -2.37 7.95 -10.88
C ILE A 78 -1.16 8.66 -11.51
N ASN A 79 -0.25 7.90 -12.13
CA ASN A 79 0.96 8.40 -12.78
C ASN A 79 1.85 9.27 -11.87
N VAL A 80 2.11 8.77 -10.66
CA VAL A 80 3.00 9.40 -9.67
C VAL A 80 4.15 8.44 -9.38
N GLU A 81 5.38 8.94 -9.44
CA GLU A 81 6.58 8.23 -8.99
C GLU A 81 7.12 8.92 -7.75
N MET A 82 7.52 8.15 -6.75
CA MET A 82 8.22 8.66 -5.56
C MET A 82 9.21 7.64 -5.05
N THR A 83 10.19 8.10 -4.27
CA THR A 83 11.10 7.21 -3.56
C THR A 83 10.45 6.71 -2.27
N LEU A 84 10.94 5.60 -1.73
CA LEU A 84 10.53 5.17 -0.39
C LEU A 84 10.96 6.19 0.67
N GLU A 85 12.10 6.85 0.49
CA GLU A 85 12.52 7.98 1.34
C GLU A 85 11.44 9.07 1.43
N ASP A 86 10.82 9.45 0.31
CA ASP A 86 9.71 10.43 0.29
C ASP A 86 8.47 9.91 1.04
N ILE A 87 8.15 8.60 0.93
CA ILE A 87 7.01 7.99 1.62
C ILE A 87 7.21 8.01 3.14
N TYR A 88 8.45 7.82 3.58
CA TYR A 88 8.82 7.73 4.99
C TYR A 88 9.43 9.03 5.54
N GLU A 89 9.27 10.18 4.87
CA GLU A 89 9.98 11.46 5.14
C GLU A 89 9.95 11.92 6.62
N ASN A 90 8.94 11.49 7.39
CA ASN A 90 8.80 11.85 8.80
C ASN A 90 8.63 10.65 9.74
N VAL A 91 9.05 9.46 9.29
CA VAL A 91 8.98 8.23 10.09
C VAL A 91 10.31 7.98 10.76
N ASN A 92 10.32 7.94 12.09
CA ASN A 92 11.47 7.53 12.87
C ASN A 92 11.20 6.17 13.54
N PHE A 93 11.77 5.12 12.97
CA PHE A 93 11.60 3.75 13.47
C PHE A 93 12.20 3.52 14.86
N SER A 94 13.17 4.35 15.30
CA SER A 94 13.77 4.22 16.64
C SER A 94 12.87 4.70 17.78
N LEU A 95 11.77 5.39 17.49
CA LEU A 95 10.83 5.90 18.52
C LEU A 95 9.75 4.87 18.90
N GLN A 96 9.78 3.66 18.33
CA GLN A 96 8.75 2.64 18.55
C GLN A 96 9.01 1.75 19.79
N ASP A 97 10.11 1.97 20.51
CA ASP A 97 10.50 1.21 21.71
C ASP A 97 9.85 1.73 23.02
N GLY A 98 8.82 2.59 22.93
CA GLY A 98 8.21 3.27 24.09
C GLY A 98 6.92 2.66 24.64
N GLU A 99 6.41 1.57 24.05
CA GLU A 99 5.18 0.88 24.50
C GLU A 99 5.46 -0.60 24.75
N GLU A 100 6.25 -0.90 25.79
CA GLU A 100 6.15 -2.13 26.59
C GLU A 100 6.13 -1.77 28.09
#